data_AF-A0A644VH85-F1
#
_entry.id   AF-A0A644VH85-F1
#
_cell.length_a   1.000
_cell.length_b   1.000
_cell.length_c   1.000
_cell.angle_alpha   90.00
_cell.angle_beta   90.00
_cell.angle_gamma   90.00
#
_symmetry.space_group_name_H-M   'P 1'
#
loop_
_entity.id
_entity.type
_entity.pdbx_description
1 polymer ?
#
loop_
_entity_poly.entity_id
_entity_poly.type
_entity_poly.pdbx_seq_one_letter_code
_entity_poly.pdbx_strand_id
1 'polypeptide(L)'
;MNYKELYEFAYNFLLTFENVTESILERHLVPDLIKPKDLNKIYFKLCESAQNRQMSAKVIGQSIGGIENLKKLLFEFDPKRVSEKYKKNESNKLLIDIISTLKPKGQLRTTNRSIWPQFCKSIIDSAYFLNSFDNVIDFYDWADFFIHDKKAKLSLPLLISAEIHGIGFPLACDFLKEIGYIEYSKPDTHLRDIFFALNIVDNYEKSIIKQDFEILQVVDKIAFENNTTPYAVDKVFWLIGSGNFYSSNIKIGGQKQKFIDKFKSIIS
;
A
#
# COMPACT_ATOMS: atom_id res chain seq x y z
N MET A 1 10.92 -21.22 -16.79
CA MET A 1 9.69 -20.69 -16.20
C MET A 1 9.28 -19.46 -16.99
N ASN A 2 8.10 -19.49 -17.59
CA ASN A 2 7.54 -18.40 -18.39
C ASN A 2 6.65 -17.51 -17.49
N TYR A 3 6.82 -16.18 -17.51
CA TYR A 3 6.01 -15.30 -16.65
C TYR A 3 4.56 -15.20 -17.10
N LYS A 4 4.30 -15.46 -18.39
CA LYS A 4 2.95 -15.64 -18.92
C LYS A 4 2.23 -16.80 -18.22
N GLU A 5 2.84 -17.98 -18.25
CA GLU A 5 2.28 -19.19 -17.60
C GLU A 5 2.10 -19.03 -16.09
N LEU A 6 3.02 -18.34 -15.41
CA LEU A 6 2.90 -18.07 -13.97
C LEU A 6 1.64 -17.26 -13.65
N TYR A 7 1.40 -16.18 -14.39
CA TYR A 7 0.26 -15.31 -14.14
C TYR A 7 -1.07 -15.97 -14.52
N GLU A 8 -1.13 -16.61 -15.69
CA GLU A 8 -2.31 -17.37 -16.12
C GLU A 8 -2.65 -18.47 -15.11
N PHE A 9 -1.64 -19.18 -14.60
CA PHE A 9 -1.85 -20.17 -13.55
C PHE A 9 -2.35 -19.53 -12.25
N ALA A 10 -1.76 -18.41 -11.81
CA ALA A 10 -2.18 -17.70 -10.60
C ALA A 10 -3.64 -17.21 -10.69
N TYR A 11 -4.01 -16.65 -11.83
CA TYR A 11 -5.38 -16.22 -12.12
C TYR A 11 -6.35 -17.40 -12.08
N ASN A 12 -6.07 -18.46 -12.84
CA ASN A 12 -6.92 -19.65 -12.91
C ASN A 12 -6.98 -20.41 -11.57
N PHE A 13 -5.91 -20.37 -10.78
CA PHE A 13 -5.90 -20.95 -9.43
C PHE A 13 -6.97 -20.32 -8.54
N LEU A 14 -7.14 -19.00 -8.58
CA LEU A 14 -8.18 -18.31 -7.82
C LEU A 14 -9.59 -18.67 -8.29
N LEU A 15 -9.78 -18.94 -9.58
CA LEU A 15 -11.07 -19.38 -10.13
C LEU A 15 -11.44 -20.83 -9.77
N THR A 16 -10.52 -21.61 -9.19
CA THR A 16 -10.84 -22.98 -8.74
C THR A 16 -11.68 -23.03 -7.46
N PHE A 17 -11.90 -21.89 -6.81
CA PHE A 17 -12.70 -21.80 -5.59
C PHE A 17 -14.15 -21.50 -5.94
N GLU A 18 -15.08 -22.32 -5.45
CA GLU A 18 -16.52 -22.31 -5.80
C GLU A 18 -17.19 -20.92 -5.74
N ASN A 19 -16.78 -20.07 -4.78
CA ASN A 19 -17.36 -18.74 -4.57
C ASN A 19 -16.62 -17.60 -5.31
N VAL A 20 -15.62 -17.92 -6.13
CA VAL A 20 -14.82 -16.92 -6.85
C VAL A 20 -15.13 -17.02 -8.34
N THR A 21 -15.85 -16.04 -8.85
CA THR A 21 -16.13 -15.90 -10.29
C THR A 21 -15.14 -14.93 -10.94
N GLU A 22 -15.05 -14.98 -12.26
CA GLU A 22 -14.26 -14.05 -13.07
C GLU A 22 -14.63 -12.58 -12.76
N SER A 23 -15.92 -12.26 -12.76
CA SER A 23 -16.40 -10.91 -12.44
C SER A 23 -16.02 -10.41 -11.03
N ILE A 24 -15.94 -11.33 -10.05
CA ILE A 24 -15.51 -10.99 -8.69
C ILE A 24 -14.02 -10.71 -8.68
N LEU A 25 -13.23 -11.55 -9.36
CA LEU A 25 -11.79 -11.39 -9.47
C LEU A 25 -11.44 -10.08 -10.19
N GLU A 26 -12.01 -9.82 -11.36
CA GLU A 26 -11.75 -8.62 -12.17
C GLU A 26 -12.01 -7.32 -11.42
N ARG A 27 -13.06 -7.27 -10.57
CA ARG A 27 -13.34 -6.09 -9.72
C ARG A 27 -12.17 -5.73 -8.80
N HIS A 28 -11.39 -6.71 -8.39
CA HIS A 28 -10.22 -6.50 -7.54
C HIS A 28 -8.96 -6.12 -8.30
N LEU A 29 -8.94 -6.28 -9.63
CA LEU A 29 -7.79 -5.99 -10.49
C LEU A 29 -7.77 -4.55 -11.00
N VAL A 30 -8.77 -3.76 -10.60
CA VAL A 30 -8.86 -2.32 -10.86
C VAL A 30 -8.87 -1.54 -9.55
N PRO A 31 -8.24 -0.35 -9.49
CA PRO A 31 -8.24 0.46 -8.28
C PRO A 31 -9.61 1.07 -8.00
N ASP A 32 -9.98 1.11 -6.71
CA ASP A 32 -11.21 1.76 -6.24
C ASP A 32 -11.20 3.28 -6.46
N LEU A 33 -10.01 3.87 -6.51
CA LEU A 33 -9.79 5.29 -6.81
C LEU A 33 -8.99 5.46 -8.09
N ILE A 34 -9.44 6.40 -8.92
CA ILE A 34 -8.76 6.81 -10.14
C ILE A 34 -8.41 8.29 -9.96
N LYS A 35 -7.12 8.58 -9.66
CA LYS A 35 -6.55 9.92 -9.49
C LYS A 35 -7.52 10.92 -8.80
N PRO A 36 -7.66 10.86 -7.45
CA PRO A 36 -8.50 11.78 -6.70
C PRO A 36 -8.42 13.26 -7.12
N LYS A 37 -9.55 13.97 -7.08
CA LYS A 37 -9.65 15.35 -7.60
C LYS A 37 -9.20 16.45 -6.64
N ASP A 38 -8.72 16.08 -5.46
CA ASP A 38 -8.33 17.04 -4.42
C ASP A 38 -7.23 16.46 -3.53
N LEU A 39 -6.39 17.34 -2.96
CA LEU A 39 -5.30 16.96 -2.06
C LEU A 39 -5.82 16.34 -0.75
N ASN A 40 -7.06 16.62 -0.35
CA ASN A 40 -7.61 16.09 0.90
C ASN A 40 -7.81 14.57 0.82
N LYS A 41 -8.27 14.06 -0.32
CA LYS A 41 -8.38 12.63 -0.57
C LYS A 41 -7.01 11.95 -0.66
N ILE A 42 -6.02 12.61 -1.26
CA ILE A 42 -4.64 12.09 -1.27
C ILE A 42 -4.09 12.04 0.15
N TYR A 43 -4.33 13.08 0.94
CA TYR A 43 -3.92 13.15 2.34
C TYR A 43 -4.59 12.05 3.18
N PHE A 44 -5.90 11.85 3.00
CA PHE A 44 -6.62 10.75 3.61
C PHE A 44 -5.97 9.39 3.32
N LYS A 45 -5.58 9.14 2.05
CA LYS A 45 -4.88 7.90 1.67
C LYS A 45 -3.49 7.77 2.31
N LEU A 46 -2.74 8.85 2.47
CA LEU A 46 -1.49 8.81 3.24
C LEU A 46 -1.74 8.48 4.72
N CYS A 47 -2.80 9.01 5.33
CA CYS A 47 -3.19 8.66 6.71
C CYS A 47 -3.58 7.18 6.84
N GLU A 48 -4.31 6.62 5.87
CA GLU A 48 -4.61 5.18 5.81
C GLU A 48 -3.33 4.34 5.68
N SER A 49 -2.42 4.72 4.78
CA SER A 49 -1.12 4.06 4.63
C SER A 49 -0.28 4.11 5.91
N ALA A 50 -0.30 5.23 6.64
CA ALA A 50 0.38 5.36 7.93
C ALA A 50 -0.20 4.39 8.98
N GLN A 51 -1.52 4.19 8.98
CA GLN A 51 -2.18 3.19 9.83
C GLN A 51 -1.84 1.75 9.40
N ASN A 52 -1.59 1.49 8.13
CA ASN A 52 -1.28 0.14 7.64
C ASN A 52 0.14 -0.32 8.00
N ARG A 53 0.97 0.54 8.61
CA ARG A 53 2.27 0.16 9.16
C ARG A 53 2.11 -0.84 10.31
N GLN A 54 2.73 -2.03 10.17
CA GLN A 54 2.90 -3.08 11.19
C GLN A 54 2.17 -2.88 12.54
N MET A 55 1.12 -3.68 12.77
CA MET A 55 0.24 -3.65 13.96
C MET A 55 -0.59 -2.36 14.15
N SER A 56 -0.31 -1.26 13.44
CA SER A 56 -1.00 0.01 13.62
C SER A 56 -2.46 -0.05 13.19
N ALA A 57 -2.84 -0.91 12.24
CA ALA A 57 -4.26 -1.10 11.88
C ALA A 57 -5.09 -1.59 13.07
N LYS A 58 -4.51 -2.44 13.92
CA LYS A 58 -5.16 -2.90 15.17
C LYS A 58 -5.08 -1.83 16.27
N VAL A 59 -3.91 -1.23 16.47
CA VAL A 59 -3.65 -0.32 17.60
C VAL A 59 -4.26 1.07 17.39
N ILE A 60 -4.27 1.57 16.16
CA ILE A 60 -4.85 2.85 15.77
C ILE A 60 -6.27 2.59 15.25
N GLY A 61 -6.43 1.86 14.15
CA GLY A 61 -7.70 1.74 13.44
C GLY A 61 -8.84 1.25 14.32
N GLN A 62 -8.66 0.17 15.10
CA GLN A 62 -9.70 -0.30 16.01
C GLN A 62 -9.90 0.60 17.24
N SER A 63 -8.86 1.32 17.63
CA SER A 63 -8.87 2.20 18.80
C SER A 63 -9.70 3.46 18.56
N ILE A 64 -9.61 4.04 17.36
CA ILE A 64 -10.41 5.20 16.93
C ILE A 64 -11.60 4.83 16.05
N GLY A 65 -11.79 3.56 15.71
CA GLY A 65 -12.91 3.09 14.89
C GLY A 65 -12.83 3.48 13.41
N GLY A 66 -11.61 3.64 12.88
CA GLY A 66 -11.34 4.04 11.49
C GLY A 66 -10.70 5.43 11.37
N ILE A 67 -9.94 5.64 10.29
CA ILE A 67 -9.23 6.91 10.03
C ILE A 67 -10.20 8.05 9.79
N GLU A 68 -11.36 7.76 9.21
CA GLU A 68 -12.45 8.69 8.97
C GLU A 68 -12.90 9.44 10.24
N ASN A 69 -12.71 8.88 11.43
CA ASN A 69 -13.06 9.58 12.68
C ASN A 69 -12.09 10.71 13.03
N LEU A 70 -10.92 10.78 12.39
CA LEU A 70 -9.99 11.92 12.51
C LEU A 70 -10.45 13.13 11.69
N LYS A 71 -11.46 12.99 10.83
CA LYS A 71 -11.93 13.99 9.88
C LYS A 71 -12.11 15.38 10.48
N LYS A 72 -12.81 15.49 11.61
CA LYS A 72 -13.03 16.78 12.29
C LYS A 72 -11.72 17.39 12.82
N LEU A 73 -10.85 16.56 13.39
CA LEU A 73 -9.59 16.97 13.99
C LEU A 73 -8.57 17.38 12.92
N LEU A 74 -8.61 16.73 11.76
CA LEU A 74 -7.76 16.99 10.61
C LEU A 74 -8.45 17.89 9.56
N PHE A 75 -9.45 18.68 9.96
CA PHE A 75 -10.08 19.70 9.12
C PHE A 75 -10.60 19.17 7.77
N GLU A 76 -11.35 18.06 7.79
CA GLU A 76 -11.80 17.36 6.57
C GLU A 76 -10.63 16.84 5.71
N PHE A 77 -9.54 16.47 6.38
CA PHE A 77 -8.27 16.07 5.77
C PHE A 77 -7.65 17.18 4.90
N ASP A 78 -7.70 18.42 5.35
CA ASP A 78 -7.03 19.54 4.67
C ASP A 78 -5.54 19.61 5.09
N PRO A 79 -4.58 19.25 4.23
CA PRO A 79 -3.16 19.20 4.60
C PRO A 79 -2.61 20.59 4.96
N LYS A 80 -3.10 21.66 4.31
CA LYS A 80 -2.67 23.02 4.59
C LYS A 80 -3.07 23.41 6.01
N ARG A 81 -4.35 23.25 6.37
CA ARG A 81 -4.85 23.57 7.71
C ARG A 81 -4.20 22.73 8.81
N VAL A 82 -3.92 21.45 8.53
CA VAL A 82 -3.18 20.59 9.48
C VAL A 82 -1.76 21.13 9.69
N SER A 83 -1.03 21.47 8.62
CA SER A 83 0.34 22.00 8.71
C SER A 83 0.42 23.39 9.35
N GLU A 84 -0.64 24.20 9.26
CA GLU A 84 -0.78 25.47 9.98
C GLU A 84 -1.03 25.25 11.49
N LYS A 85 -1.78 24.21 11.85
CA LYS A 85 -2.16 23.89 13.24
C LYS A 85 -1.04 23.19 14.03
N TYR A 86 -0.30 22.30 13.38
CA TYR A 86 0.69 21.42 14.01
C TYR A 86 2.07 21.58 13.34
N LYS A 87 3.09 21.95 14.10
CA LYS A 87 4.47 22.02 13.60
C LYS A 87 5.04 20.61 13.37
N LYS A 88 6.05 20.47 12.49
CA LYS A 88 6.71 19.18 12.17
C LYS A 88 7.15 18.35 13.39
N ASN A 89 7.49 18.98 14.51
CA ASN A 89 7.92 18.32 15.75
C ASN A 89 6.81 18.17 16.82
N GLU A 90 5.55 18.51 16.51
CA GLU A 90 4.43 18.53 17.45
C GLU A 90 3.57 17.25 17.42
N SER A 91 4.16 16.08 17.13
CA SER A 91 3.43 14.80 17.12
C SER A 91 2.72 14.49 18.44
N ASN A 92 3.31 14.90 19.58
CA ASN A 92 2.69 14.72 20.90
C ASN A 92 1.46 15.62 21.11
N LYS A 93 1.45 16.82 20.52
CA LYS A 93 0.30 17.73 20.57
C LYS A 93 -0.88 17.16 19.79
N LEU A 94 -0.63 16.66 18.58
CA LEU A 94 -1.64 15.94 17.80
C LEU A 94 -2.18 14.72 18.56
N LEU A 95 -1.31 13.94 19.21
CA LEU A 95 -1.74 12.81 20.04
C LEU A 95 -2.67 13.24 21.19
N ILE A 96 -2.34 14.32 21.90
CA ILE A 96 -3.18 14.87 22.98
C ILE A 96 -4.55 15.30 22.44
N ASP A 97 -4.59 15.96 21.28
CA ASP A 97 -5.84 16.39 20.64
C ASP A 97 -6.69 15.17 20.24
N ILE A 98 -6.07 14.10 19.72
CA ILE A 98 -6.75 12.84 19.40
C ILE A 98 -7.33 12.21 20.66
N ILE A 99 -6.55 12.12 21.74
CA ILE A 99 -6.99 11.51 23.00
C ILE A 99 -8.18 12.28 23.59
N SER A 100 -8.10 13.61 23.63
CA SER A 100 -9.16 14.46 24.18
C SER A 100 -10.44 14.45 23.35
N THR A 101 -10.32 14.36 22.02
CA THR A 101 -11.46 14.44 21.11
C THR A 101 -12.13 13.08 20.88
N LEU A 102 -11.34 12.04 20.60
CA LEU A 102 -11.85 10.73 20.17
C LEU A 102 -11.91 9.69 21.30
N LYS A 103 -11.23 9.94 22.42
CA LYS A 103 -11.13 9.02 23.56
C LYS A 103 -10.83 7.57 23.11
N PRO A 104 -9.68 7.33 22.45
CA PRO A 104 -9.42 6.06 21.80
C PRO A 104 -9.41 4.89 22.79
N LYS A 105 -9.87 3.73 22.35
CA LYS A 105 -9.95 2.53 23.20
C LYS A 105 -8.60 1.80 23.27
N GLY A 106 -8.36 1.05 24.34
CA GLY A 106 -7.19 0.19 24.49
C GLY A 106 -5.95 0.89 25.05
N GLN A 107 -4.78 0.25 24.91
CA GLN A 107 -3.54 0.75 25.51
C GLN A 107 -2.97 1.93 24.71
N LEU A 108 -2.89 3.09 25.36
CA LEU A 108 -2.30 4.31 24.81
C LEU A 108 -0.86 4.48 25.32
N ARG A 109 0.13 4.12 24.51
CA ARG A 109 1.54 4.37 24.82
C ARG A 109 2.00 5.67 24.16
N THR A 110 2.45 6.62 24.98
CA THR A 110 2.78 7.99 24.56
C THR A 110 4.29 8.24 24.39
N THR A 111 5.14 7.25 24.65
CA THR A 111 6.59 7.40 24.46
C THR A 111 6.93 7.52 22.97
N ASN A 112 7.92 8.36 22.61
CA ASN A 112 8.22 8.71 21.22
C ASN A 112 8.41 7.53 20.24
N ARG A 113 8.89 6.37 20.73
CA ARG A 113 9.09 5.16 19.92
C ARG A 113 7.83 4.29 19.81
N SER A 114 6.75 4.63 20.48
CA SER A 114 5.48 3.91 20.41
C SER A 114 4.70 4.22 19.14
N ILE A 115 3.75 3.34 18.81
CA ILE A 115 2.93 3.41 17.58
C ILE A 115 2.19 4.75 17.47
N TRP A 116 1.57 5.22 18.55
CA TRP A 116 0.77 6.45 18.55
C TRP A 116 1.56 7.72 18.19
N PRO A 117 2.67 8.05 18.86
CA PRO A 117 3.50 9.20 18.46
C PRO A 117 4.08 9.07 17.05
N GLN A 118 4.50 7.86 16.64
CA GLN A 118 5.02 7.65 15.28
C GLN A 118 3.93 7.85 14.22
N PHE A 119 2.71 7.37 14.47
CA PHE A 119 1.56 7.60 13.59
C PHE A 119 1.20 9.09 13.49
N CYS A 120 1.17 9.81 14.62
CA CYS A 120 0.95 11.26 14.62
C CYS A 120 2.04 12.00 13.84
N LYS A 121 3.29 11.55 13.95
CA LYS A 121 4.38 12.10 13.14
C LYS A 121 4.16 11.86 11.64
N SER A 122 3.75 10.64 11.24
CA SER A 122 3.41 10.34 9.84
C SER A 122 2.29 11.24 9.30
N ILE A 123 1.24 11.49 10.09
CA ILE A 123 0.12 12.38 9.73
C ILE A 123 0.63 13.81 9.49
N ILE A 124 1.48 14.34 10.37
CA ILE A 124 2.02 15.70 10.25
C ILE A 124 2.97 15.78 9.04
N ASP A 125 3.92 14.86 8.91
CA ASP A 125 4.87 14.86 7.80
C ASP A 125 4.13 14.75 6.44
N SER A 126 3.08 13.93 6.36
CA SER A 126 2.22 13.82 5.17
C SER A 126 1.51 15.13 4.83
N ALA A 127 1.05 15.89 5.83
CA ALA A 127 0.43 17.19 5.63
C ALA A 127 1.44 18.21 5.08
N TYR A 128 2.65 18.24 5.64
CA TYR A 128 3.72 19.11 5.15
C TYR A 128 4.19 18.73 3.74
N PHE A 129 4.28 17.43 3.44
CA PHE A 129 4.61 16.94 2.11
C PHE A 129 3.56 17.39 1.10
N LEU A 130 2.26 17.21 1.36
CA LEU A 130 1.24 17.66 0.42
C LEU A 130 1.09 19.18 0.33
N ASN A 131 1.41 19.91 1.40
CA ASN A 131 1.38 21.37 1.40
C ASN A 131 2.55 22.02 0.63
N SER A 132 3.49 21.22 0.07
CA SER A 132 4.46 21.73 -0.90
C SER A 132 3.93 21.82 -2.32
N PHE A 133 2.72 21.31 -2.57
CA PHE A 133 2.06 21.38 -3.88
C PHE A 133 0.95 22.42 -3.84
N ASP A 134 0.81 23.20 -4.90
CA ASP A 134 -0.21 24.26 -4.97
C ASP A 134 -1.62 23.67 -5.02
N ASN A 135 -1.77 22.54 -5.71
CA ASN A 135 -3.03 21.84 -5.88
C ASN A 135 -2.78 20.39 -6.33
N VAL A 136 -3.86 19.65 -6.57
CA VAL A 136 -3.78 18.23 -6.95
C VAL A 136 -3.15 17.98 -8.32
N ILE A 137 -3.27 18.94 -9.25
CA ILE A 137 -2.69 18.83 -10.59
C ILE A 137 -1.18 18.93 -10.49
N ASP A 138 -0.66 19.87 -9.70
CA ASP A 138 0.78 20.02 -9.42
C ASP A 138 1.39 18.74 -8.81
N PHE A 139 0.69 18.11 -7.85
CA PHE A 139 1.10 16.79 -7.34
C PHE A 139 1.16 15.73 -8.44
N TYR A 140 0.16 15.67 -9.34
CA TYR A 140 0.14 14.69 -10.42
C TYR A 140 1.17 14.96 -11.50
N ASP A 141 1.41 16.21 -11.89
CA ASP A 141 2.44 16.57 -12.86
C ASP A 141 3.83 16.15 -12.34
N TRP A 142 4.09 16.39 -11.04
CA TRP A 142 5.29 15.92 -10.38
C TRP A 142 5.40 14.39 -10.32
N ALA A 143 4.33 13.69 -9.98
CA ALA A 143 4.35 12.23 -9.89
C ALA A 143 4.45 11.54 -11.27
N ASP A 144 3.73 12.06 -12.27
CA ASP A 144 3.69 11.54 -13.65
C ASP A 144 5.08 11.65 -14.32
N PHE A 145 5.87 12.69 -13.98
CA PHE A 145 7.26 12.82 -14.43
C PHE A 145 8.10 11.55 -14.18
N PHE A 146 7.91 10.88 -13.04
CA PHE A 146 8.66 9.67 -12.71
C PHE A 146 8.16 8.42 -13.43
N ILE A 147 6.87 8.36 -13.74
CA ILE A 147 6.21 7.12 -14.20
C ILE A 147 6.51 6.83 -15.67
N HIS A 148 6.75 7.88 -16.46
CA HIS A 148 7.05 7.74 -17.88
C HIS A 148 8.41 7.10 -18.18
N ASP A 149 9.34 7.06 -17.21
CA ASP A 149 10.62 6.36 -17.34
C ASP A 149 10.72 5.19 -16.36
N LYS A 150 10.94 3.98 -16.89
CA LYS A 150 11.00 2.74 -16.09
C LYS A 150 12.08 2.76 -15.01
N LYS A 151 13.18 3.49 -15.21
CA LYS A 151 14.28 3.59 -14.22
C LYS A 151 13.96 4.66 -13.17
N ALA A 152 13.32 5.75 -13.56
CA ALA A 152 12.90 6.83 -12.67
C ALA A 152 11.67 6.45 -11.81
N LYS A 153 10.82 5.53 -12.28
CA LYS A 153 9.60 5.09 -11.60
C LYS A 153 9.82 4.73 -10.13
N LEU A 154 10.92 4.06 -9.81
CA LEU A 154 11.24 3.63 -8.43
C LEU A 154 11.73 4.77 -7.53
N SER A 155 12.14 5.90 -8.11
CA SER A 155 12.58 7.08 -7.36
C SER A 155 11.43 7.77 -6.63
N LEU A 156 10.22 7.77 -7.20
CA LEU A 156 9.06 8.42 -6.57
C LEU A 156 8.69 7.81 -5.20
N PRO A 157 8.49 6.49 -5.06
CA PRO A 157 8.27 5.89 -3.74
C PRO A 157 9.43 6.10 -2.76
N LEU A 158 10.68 6.16 -3.24
CA LEU A 158 11.84 6.46 -2.40
C LEU A 158 11.79 7.88 -1.84
N LEU A 159 11.49 8.88 -2.68
CA LEU A 159 11.34 10.27 -2.27
C LEU A 159 10.24 10.42 -1.22
N ILE A 160 9.07 9.83 -1.47
CA ILE A 160 7.96 9.82 -0.50
C ILE A 160 8.42 9.19 0.83
N SER A 161 9.17 8.09 0.77
CA SER A 161 9.64 7.41 1.98
C SER A 161 10.71 8.18 2.78
N ALA A 162 11.44 9.07 2.11
CA ALA A 162 12.40 9.96 2.75
C ALA A 162 11.71 11.17 3.40
N GLU A 163 10.63 11.67 2.80
CA GLU A 163 9.86 12.83 3.28
C GLU A 163 8.90 12.49 4.44
N ILE A 164 8.30 11.30 4.44
CA ILE A 164 7.24 10.94 5.38
C ILE A 164 7.69 9.86 6.35
N HIS A 165 7.87 10.24 7.62
CA HIS A 165 8.27 9.30 8.65
C HIS A 165 7.30 8.11 8.75
N GLY A 166 7.84 6.89 8.81
CA GLY A 166 7.05 5.67 8.97
C GLY A 166 6.39 5.13 7.70
N ILE A 167 6.40 5.89 6.60
CA ILE A 167 6.03 5.39 5.27
C ILE A 167 7.29 4.86 4.59
N GLY A 168 7.59 3.59 4.81
CA GLY A 168 8.70 2.94 4.09
C GLY A 168 8.39 2.73 2.60
N PHE A 169 9.40 2.38 1.82
CA PHE A 169 9.29 2.13 0.38
C PHE A 169 8.06 1.27 -0.03
N PRO A 170 7.77 0.11 0.60
CA PRO A 170 6.57 -0.65 0.25
C PRO A 170 5.25 0.09 0.51
N LEU A 171 5.15 0.88 1.59
CA LEU A 171 3.94 1.65 1.88
C LEU A 171 3.78 2.85 0.94
N ALA A 172 4.89 3.42 0.46
CA ALA A 172 4.85 4.46 -0.55
C ALA A 172 4.34 3.90 -1.90
N CYS A 173 4.80 2.71 -2.31
CA CYS A 173 4.25 2.02 -3.49
C CYS A 173 2.76 1.70 -3.33
N ASP A 174 2.36 1.21 -2.15
CA ASP A 174 0.97 0.93 -1.82
C ASP A 174 0.11 2.20 -1.89
N PHE A 175 0.59 3.30 -1.33
CA PHE A 175 -0.09 4.59 -1.44
C PHE A 175 -0.32 5.01 -2.89
N LEU A 176 0.72 4.99 -3.73
CA LEU A 176 0.64 5.41 -5.14
C LEU A 176 -0.38 4.57 -5.91
N LYS A 177 -0.34 3.25 -5.74
CA LYS A 177 -1.25 2.36 -6.46
C LYS A 177 -2.71 2.52 -6.00
N GLU A 178 -2.94 2.75 -4.71
CA GLU A 178 -4.27 2.95 -4.14
C GLU A 178 -4.87 4.34 -4.44
N ILE A 179 -4.08 5.30 -4.96
CA ILE A 179 -4.59 6.56 -5.55
C ILE A 179 -4.75 6.50 -7.08
N GLY A 180 -4.53 5.33 -7.69
CA GLY A 180 -4.80 5.09 -9.10
C GLY A 180 -3.59 5.00 -10.01
N TYR A 181 -2.37 4.94 -9.47
CA TYR A 181 -1.17 4.65 -10.27
C TYR A 181 -0.97 3.15 -10.49
N ILE A 182 -1.62 2.64 -11.52
CA ILE A 182 -1.67 1.21 -11.88
C ILE A 182 -0.31 0.64 -12.31
N GLU A 183 0.67 1.50 -12.59
CA GLU A 183 2.06 1.18 -12.92
C GLU A 183 2.89 0.74 -11.70
N TYR A 184 2.34 0.88 -10.49
CA TYR A 184 2.96 0.41 -9.25
C TYR A 184 2.30 -0.86 -8.73
N SER A 185 3.14 -1.70 -8.12
CA SER A 185 2.78 -2.81 -7.24
C SER A 185 3.43 -2.61 -5.88
N LYS A 186 3.04 -3.40 -4.88
CA LYS A 186 3.64 -3.32 -3.55
C LYS A 186 4.53 -4.55 -3.34
N PRO A 187 5.83 -4.41 -3.03
CA PRO A 187 6.69 -5.55 -2.75
C PRO A 187 6.44 -6.12 -1.33
N ASP A 188 5.23 -6.63 -1.10
CA ASP A 188 4.76 -7.09 0.19
C ASP A 188 5.21 -8.51 0.53
N THR A 189 4.80 -9.00 1.71
CA THR A 189 5.16 -10.34 2.18
C THR A 189 4.57 -11.44 1.31
N HIS A 190 3.44 -11.23 0.62
CA HIS A 190 2.84 -12.25 -0.23
C HIS A 190 3.66 -12.45 -1.51
N LEU A 191 4.00 -11.37 -2.20
CA LEU A 191 4.86 -11.42 -3.38
C LEU A 191 6.26 -11.97 -3.04
N ARG A 192 6.87 -11.47 -1.96
CA ARG A 192 8.18 -11.95 -1.47
C ARG A 192 8.18 -13.46 -1.26
N ASP A 193 7.26 -13.96 -0.45
CA ASP A 193 7.24 -15.37 -0.08
C ASP A 193 6.99 -16.28 -1.29
N ILE A 194 6.09 -15.89 -2.19
CA ILE A 194 5.81 -16.65 -3.42
C ILE A 194 7.03 -16.63 -4.35
N PHE A 195 7.61 -15.47 -4.64
CA PHE A 195 8.71 -15.35 -5.59
C PHE A 195 10.00 -16.00 -5.09
N PHE A 196 10.29 -15.90 -3.79
CA PHE A 196 11.41 -16.63 -3.19
C PHE A 196 11.19 -18.14 -3.20
N ALA A 197 9.99 -18.61 -2.85
CA ALA A 197 9.71 -20.05 -2.86
C ALA A 197 9.80 -20.67 -4.27
N LEU A 198 9.50 -19.88 -5.30
CA LEU A 198 9.60 -20.27 -6.71
C LEU A 198 10.98 -19.99 -7.33
N ASN A 199 11.96 -19.51 -6.56
CA ASN A 199 13.30 -19.12 -7.01
C ASN A 199 13.28 -18.10 -8.17
N ILE A 200 12.31 -17.18 -8.18
CA ILE A 200 12.17 -16.12 -9.19
C ILE A 200 13.03 -14.91 -8.83
N VAL A 201 13.15 -14.63 -7.53
CA VAL A 201 13.97 -13.55 -6.96
C VAL A 201 15.00 -14.18 -6.02
N ASP A 202 16.20 -13.61 -5.96
CA ASP A 202 17.26 -14.12 -5.09
C ASP A 202 16.91 -13.94 -3.61
N ASN A 203 16.71 -15.06 -2.91
CA ASN A 203 16.42 -15.07 -1.48
C ASN A 203 17.69 -14.95 -0.61
N TYR A 204 18.88 -14.96 -1.22
CA TYR A 204 20.16 -14.77 -0.53
C TYR A 204 20.65 -13.31 -0.56
N GLU A 205 20.08 -12.43 -1.40
CA GLU A 205 20.37 -10.99 -1.37
C GLU A 205 20.02 -10.44 0.02
N LYS A 206 20.96 -9.75 0.67
CA LYS A 206 20.81 -9.25 2.05
C LYS A 206 20.19 -7.86 2.09
N SER A 207 20.28 -7.12 0.98
CA SER A 207 19.74 -5.79 0.85
C SER A 207 18.24 -5.85 0.58
N ILE A 208 17.44 -5.52 1.60
CA ILE A 208 15.98 -5.48 1.52
C ILE A 208 15.51 -4.61 0.34
N ILE A 209 16.15 -3.46 0.12
CA ILE A 209 15.78 -2.55 -0.97
C ILE A 209 16.08 -3.13 -2.34
N LYS A 210 17.17 -3.89 -2.50
CA LYS A 210 17.48 -4.56 -3.77
C LYS A 210 16.50 -5.69 -4.05
N GLN A 211 16.21 -6.53 -3.06
CA GLN A 211 15.18 -7.57 -3.20
C GLN A 211 13.86 -6.95 -3.68
N ASP A 212 13.56 -5.75 -3.20
CA ASP A 212 12.25 -5.17 -3.36
C ASP A 212 12.12 -4.25 -4.57
N PHE A 213 13.26 -3.89 -5.16
CA PHE A 213 13.39 -3.55 -6.58
C PHE A 213 13.26 -4.77 -7.51
N GLU A 214 13.93 -5.88 -7.22
CA GLU A 214 13.87 -7.09 -8.05
C GLU A 214 12.43 -7.63 -8.15
N ILE A 215 11.69 -7.63 -7.02
CA ILE A 215 10.27 -8.01 -7.01
C ILE A 215 9.45 -7.10 -7.92
N LEU A 216 9.65 -5.79 -7.86
CA LEU A 216 8.93 -4.84 -8.71
C LEU A 216 9.26 -5.05 -10.19
N GLN A 217 10.52 -5.31 -10.53
CA GLN A 217 10.94 -5.62 -11.90
C GLN A 217 10.31 -6.92 -12.41
N VAL A 218 10.23 -7.95 -11.57
CA VAL A 218 9.55 -9.21 -11.90
C VAL A 218 8.07 -8.97 -12.12
N VAL A 219 7.41 -8.20 -11.25
CA VAL A 219 5.99 -7.83 -11.44
C VAL A 219 5.77 -7.06 -12.74
N ASP A 220 6.62 -6.09 -13.05
CA ASP A 220 6.55 -5.33 -14.32
C ASP A 220 6.69 -6.24 -15.53
N LYS A 221 7.58 -7.24 -15.46
CA LYS A 221 7.79 -8.20 -16.55
C LYS A 221 6.60 -9.15 -16.70
N ILE A 222 6.05 -9.65 -15.59
CA ILE A 222 4.80 -10.42 -15.60
C ILE A 222 3.68 -9.61 -16.23
N ALA A 223 3.51 -8.35 -15.82
CA ALA A 223 2.47 -7.47 -16.34
C ALA A 223 2.61 -7.26 -17.86
N PHE A 224 3.84 -6.96 -18.32
CA PHE A 224 4.14 -6.77 -19.73
C PHE A 224 3.86 -8.03 -20.57
N GLU A 225 4.32 -9.20 -20.13
CA GLU A 225 4.12 -10.48 -20.88
C GLU A 225 2.65 -10.93 -20.92
N ASN A 226 1.81 -10.42 -20.02
CA ASN A 226 0.38 -10.75 -19.92
C ASN A 226 -0.55 -9.62 -20.39
N ASN A 227 -0.03 -8.53 -20.98
CA ASN A 227 -0.82 -7.35 -21.39
C ASN A 227 -1.74 -6.83 -20.27
N THR A 228 -1.23 -6.78 -19.04
CA THR A 228 -1.96 -6.32 -17.85
C THR A 228 -1.13 -5.27 -17.10
N THR A 229 -1.60 -4.86 -15.92
CA THR A 229 -0.95 -3.81 -15.12
C THR A 229 -0.17 -4.41 -13.95
N PRO A 230 0.93 -3.77 -13.49
CA PRO A 230 1.60 -4.12 -12.24
C PRO A 230 0.63 -4.21 -11.06
N TYR A 231 -0.35 -3.31 -10.99
CA TYR A 231 -1.45 -3.36 -10.01
C TYR A 231 -2.25 -4.66 -10.06
N ALA A 232 -2.67 -5.11 -11.24
CA ALA A 232 -3.45 -6.33 -11.38
C ALA A 232 -2.62 -7.57 -10.98
N VAL A 233 -1.34 -7.60 -11.35
CA VAL A 233 -0.42 -8.67 -10.92
C VAL A 233 -0.28 -8.70 -9.40
N ASP A 234 -0.02 -7.55 -8.77
CA ASP A 234 -0.01 -7.39 -7.30
C ASP A 234 -1.27 -7.97 -6.67
N LYS A 235 -2.44 -7.57 -7.16
CA LYS A 235 -3.73 -7.99 -6.59
C LYS A 235 -4.00 -9.48 -6.74
N VAL A 236 -3.63 -10.11 -7.85
CA VAL A 236 -3.75 -11.58 -8.01
C VAL A 236 -2.95 -12.30 -6.92
N PHE A 237 -1.65 -11.98 -6.77
CA PHE A 237 -0.82 -12.63 -5.77
C PHE A 237 -1.23 -12.27 -4.34
N TRP A 238 -1.68 -11.03 -4.12
CA TRP A 238 -2.22 -10.61 -2.83
C TRP A 238 -3.49 -11.37 -2.46
N LEU A 239 -4.40 -11.63 -3.41
CA LEU A 239 -5.61 -12.43 -3.18
C LEU A 239 -5.28 -13.90 -2.88
N ILE A 240 -4.26 -14.47 -3.54
CA ILE A 240 -3.76 -15.81 -3.22
C ILE A 240 -3.19 -15.83 -1.79
N GLY A 241 -2.40 -14.82 -1.45
CA GLY A 241 -1.73 -14.72 -0.16
C GLY A 241 -2.67 -14.48 1.02
N SER A 242 -3.61 -13.54 0.87
CA SER A 242 -4.53 -13.11 1.91
C SER A 242 -5.81 -13.95 1.97
N GLY A 243 -6.26 -14.46 0.82
CA GLY A 243 -7.55 -15.12 0.66
C GLY A 243 -8.75 -14.22 0.90
N ASN A 244 -8.60 -12.89 0.86
CA ASN A 244 -9.62 -11.93 1.26
C ASN A 244 -10.13 -11.09 0.08
N PHE A 245 -11.28 -11.47 -0.48
CA PHE A 245 -11.98 -10.72 -1.52
C PHE A 245 -12.88 -9.66 -0.88
N TYR A 246 -12.24 -8.61 -0.38
CA TYR A 246 -12.86 -7.59 0.49
C TYR A 246 -14.04 -6.84 -0.12
N SER A 247 -14.09 -6.67 -1.45
CA SER A 247 -15.17 -5.97 -2.16
C SER A 247 -16.46 -6.82 -2.25
N SER A 248 -16.32 -8.12 -2.05
CA SER A 248 -17.41 -9.10 -2.22
C SER A 248 -17.66 -9.92 -0.95
N ASN A 249 -17.00 -9.56 0.16
CA ASN A 249 -17.09 -10.23 1.47
C ASN A 249 -16.83 -11.75 1.41
N ILE A 250 -15.97 -12.21 0.50
CA ILE A 250 -15.60 -13.61 0.34
C ILE A 250 -14.24 -13.86 0.99
N LYS A 251 -14.13 -14.96 1.74
CA LYS A 251 -12.88 -15.41 2.36
C LYS A 251 -12.60 -16.86 2.01
N ILE A 252 -11.45 -17.10 1.40
CA ILE A 252 -10.97 -18.45 1.07
C ILE A 252 -9.80 -18.91 1.96
N GLY A 253 -9.36 -18.05 2.89
CA GLY A 253 -8.16 -18.27 3.71
C GLY A 253 -6.86 -18.14 2.91
N GLY A 254 -5.71 -18.00 3.57
CA GLY A 254 -4.44 -17.85 2.87
C GLY A 254 -4.08 -19.11 2.07
N GLN A 255 -3.95 -18.98 0.74
CA GLN A 255 -3.72 -20.08 -0.19
C GLN A 255 -2.28 -20.17 -0.72
N LYS A 256 -1.40 -19.30 -0.23
CA LYS A 256 0.00 -19.18 -0.67
C LYS A 256 0.74 -20.52 -0.78
N GLN A 257 0.73 -21.36 0.26
CA GLN A 257 1.48 -22.62 0.24
C GLN A 257 0.92 -23.59 -0.79
N LYS A 258 -0.41 -23.75 -0.82
CA LYS A 258 -1.11 -24.60 -1.80
C LYS A 258 -0.84 -24.16 -3.24
N PHE A 259 -0.78 -22.85 -3.48
CA PHE A 259 -0.41 -22.29 -4.77
C PHE A 259 1.02 -22.69 -5.16
N ILE A 260 2.00 -22.45 -4.28
CA ILE A 260 3.42 -22.78 -4.50
C ILE A 260 3.59 -24.26 -4.82
N ASP A 261 2.98 -25.15 -4.03
CA ASP A 261 3.12 -26.60 -4.19
C ASP A 261 2.54 -27.07 -5.53
N LYS A 262 1.35 -26.60 -5.88
CA LYS A 262 0.73 -26.93 -7.17
C LYS A 262 1.56 -26.41 -8.34
N PHE A 263 2.02 -25.16 -8.29
CA PHE A 263 2.80 -24.60 -9.38
C PHE A 263 4.11 -25.37 -9.59
N LYS A 264 4.82 -25.69 -8.51
CA LYS A 264 6.05 -26.50 -8.57
C LYS A 264 5.83 -27.87 -9.19
N SER A 265 4.71 -28.52 -8.92
CA SER A 265 4.38 -29.83 -9.50
C SER A 265 4.16 -29.80 -11.02
N ILE A 266 3.89 -28.62 -11.60
CA ILE A 266 3.65 -28.44 -13.05
C ILE A 266 4.95 -28.12 -13.78
N ILE A 267 5.89 -27.43 -13.13
CA ILE A 267 7.16 -27.00 -13.73
C ILE A 267 8.33 -27.96 -13.47
N SER A 268 8.13 -29.00 -12.67
CA SER A 268 9.11 -30.08 -12.40
C SER A 268 8.95 -31.19 -13.44
#